data_AF-A0A4Z0PC99-F1
#
_entry.id   AF-A0A4Z0PC99-F1
#
_cell.length_a   1.000
_cell.length_b   1.000
_cell.length_c   1.000
_cell.angle_alpha   90.00
_cell.angle_beta   90.00
_cell.angle_gamma   90.00
#
_symmetry.space_group_name_H-M   'P 1'
#
loop_
_entity.id
_entity.type
_entity.pdbx_description
1 polymer ?
#
loop_
_entity_poly.entity_id
_entity_poly.type
_entity_poly.pdbx_seq_one_letter_code
_entity_poly.pdbx_strand_id
1 'polypeptide(L)'
;MLSKGFFTLLEYKLTEALAESEDEDLRRCWCDGVLDAEWAEEYLPHYVRKSKVIVLRAWIEGSNHKMLINQMHPLHLHLGRLSFRAYLRGEDLVQWIVEGIDPTQVTVDEREAFHIQLP
;
A
#
# COMPACT_ATOMS: atom_id res chain seq x y z
N MET A 1 -10.39 -11.43 0.06
CA MET A 1 -9.11 -12.11 0.39
C MET A 1 -8.07 -11.51 -0.51
N LEU A 2 -6.86 -11.21 -0.04
CA LEU A 2 -5.80 -10.66 -0.88
C LEU A 2 -5.08 -11.81 -1.57
N SER A 3 -5.09 -11.85 -2.90
CA SER A 3 -4.42 -12.92 -3.65
C SER A 3 -2.95 -12.59 -3.92
N LYS A 4 -2.17 -13.59 -4.32
CA LYS A 4 -0.82 -13.37 -4.85
C LYS A 4 -0.82 -12.37 -6.02
N GLY A 5 -1.84 -12.41 -6.87
CA GLY A 5 -1.99 -11.45 -7.97
C GLY A 5 -2.17 -10.02 -7.49
N PHE A 6 -2.88 -9.82 -6.38
CA PHE A 6 -3.00 -8.51 -5.73
C PHE A 6 -1.63 -8.00 -5.26
N PHE A 7 -0.87 -8.82 -4.52
CA PHE A 7 0.44 -8.41 -4.01
C PHE A 7 1.42 -8.05 -5.13
N THR A 8 1.53 -8.90 -6.16
CA THR A 8 2.42 -8.63 -7.31
C THR A 8 2.03 -7.36 -8.05
N LEU A 9 0.73 -7.14 -8.27
CA LEU A 9 0.29 -5.92 -8.95
C LEU A 9 0.46 -4.68 -8.06
N LEU A 10 0.23 -4.79 -6.76
CA LEU A 10 0.39 -3.70 -5.81
C LEU A 10 1.84 -3.25 -5.73
N GLU A 11 2.79 -4.18 -5.66
CA GLU A 11 4.23 -3.90 -5.71
C GLU A 11 4.59 -3.09 -6.97
N TYR A 12 4.19 -3.60 -8.14
CA TYR A 12 4.43 -2.94 -9.42
C TYR A 12 3.80 -1.54 -9.47
N LYS A 13 2.53 -1.40 -9.09
CA LYS A 13 1.80 -0.13 -9.13
C LYS A 13 2.30 0.88 -8.10
N LEU A 14 2.78 0.42 -6.95
CA LEU A 14 3.39 1.30 -5.96
C LEU A 14 4.73 1.84 -6.47
N THR A 15 5.54 1.01 -7.12
CA THR A 15 6.79 1.45 -7.77
C THR A 15 6.52 2.47 -8.87
N GLU A 16 5.52 2.25 -9.72
CA GLU A 16 5.10 3.25 -10.74
C GLU A 16 4.70 4.58 -10.07
N ALA A 17 3.84 4.53 -9.05
CA ALA A 17 3.35 5.72 -8.39
C ALA A 17 4.45 6.50 -7.64
N LEU A 18 5.39 5.80 -7.02
CA LEU A 18 6.57 6.42 -6.40
C LEU A 18 7.40 7.16 -7.45
N ALA A 19 7.70 6.54 -8.59
CA ALA A 19 8.48 7.15 -9.67
C ALA A 19 7.84 8.43 -10.25
N GLU A 20 6.53 8.58 -10.13
CA GLU A 20 5.77 9.75 -10.58
C GLU A 20 5.52 10.79 -9.47
N SER A 21 5.98 10.54 -8.24
CA SER A 21 5.78 11.44 -7.09
C SER A 21 6.41 12.82 -7.31
N GLU A 22 5.68 13.87 -6.93
CA GLU A 22 6.22 15.23 -6.87
C GLU A 22 7.29 15.38 -5.78
N ASP A 23 7.19 14.59 -4.70
CA ASP A 23 8.23 14.48 -3.67
C ASP A 23 9.46 13.77 -4.25
N GLU A 24 10.57 14.50 -4.34
CA GLU A 24 11.84 14.00 -4.86
C GLU A 24 12.43 12.85 -4.04
N ASP A 25 12.19 12.83 -2.73
CA ASP A 25 12.68 11.77 -1.86
C ASP A 25 11.90 10.46 -2.09
N LEU A 26 10.59 10.54 -2.34
CA LEU A 26 9.76 9.38 -2.68
C LEU A 26 10.02 8.88 -4.10
N ARG A 27 10.27 9.81 -5.04
CA ARG A 27 10.55 9.49 -6.45
C ARG A 27 11.83 8.70 -6.69
N ARG A 28 12.72 8.67 -5.70
CA ARG A 28 13.94 7.87 -5.70
C ARG A 28 13.77 6.52 -4.99
N CYS A 29 12.55 6.17 -4.59
CA CYS A 29 12.23 4.89 -3.98
C CYS A 29 11.49 3.97 -4.95
N TRP A 30 11.59 2.66 -4.71
CA TRP A 30 10.77 1.64 -5.33
C TRP A 30 10.39 0.56 -4.32
N CYS A 31 9.33 -0.18 -4.62
CA CYS A 31 8.91 -1.32 -3.83
C CYS A 31 9.45 -2.61 -4.46
N ASP A 32 10.13 -3.44 -3.66
CA ASP A 32 10.70 -4.75 -4.08
C ASP A 32 9.97 -5.93 -3.41
N GLY A 33 8.78 -5.67 -2.85
CA GLY A 33 7.97 -6.71 -2.26
C GLY A 33 6.89 -6.17 -1.33
N VAL A 34 5.71 -6.76 -1.40
CA VAL A 34 4.63 -6.52 -0.44
C VAL A 34 4.26 -7.83 0.25
N LEU A 35 4.15 -7.78 1.57
CA LEU A 35 3.79 -8.90 2.43
C LEU A 35 2.51 -8.57 3.22
N ASP A 36 1.88 -9.62 3.74
CA ASP A 36 0.83 -9.49 4.74
C ASP A 36 1.29 -8.66 5.95
N ALA A 37 0.34 -8.19 6.75
CA ALA A 37 0.64 -7.53 8.02
C ALA A 37 1.48 -8.44 8.93
N GLU A 38 2.24 -7.81 9.83
CA GLU A 38 2.96 -8.55 10.87
C GLU A 38 1.98 -9.36 11.76
N TRP A 39 0.80 -8.79 12.01
CA TRP A 39 -0.23 -9.42 12.82
C TRP A 39 -1.47 -9.70 11.98
N ALA A 40 -1.93 -10.95 11.99
CA ALA A 40 -3.10 -11.37 11.22
C ALA A 40 -4.33 -10.47 11.45
N GLU A 41 -4.49 -10.03 12.70
CA GLU A 41 -5.55 -9.15 13.18
C GLU A 41 -5.68 -7.84 12.39
N GLU A 42 -4.57 -7.25 11.93
CA GLU A 42 -4.54 -5.94 11.28
C GLU A 42 -5.12 -5.94 9.85
N TYR A 43 -5.32 -7.12 9.26
CA TYR A 43 -6.04 -7.30 8.00
C TYR A 43 -7.28 -8.18 8.15
N LEU A 44 -7.78 -8.45 9.36
CA LEU A 44 -9.05 -9.18 9.51
C LEU A 44 -10.26 -8.27 9.28
N PRO A 45 -11.35 -8.77 8.67
CA PRO A 45 -12.51 -7.94 8.32
C PRO A 45 -13.15 -7.15 9.46
N HIS A 46 -13.05 -7.62 10.70
CA HIS A 46 -13.63 -6.93 11.85
C HIS A 46 -12.82 -5.71 12.32
N TYR A 47 -11.49 -5.73 12.14
CA TYR A 47 -10.63 -4.57 12.35
C TYR A 47 -10.79 -3.57 11.21
N VAL A 48 -10.69 -4.05 9.97
CA VAL A 48 -10.85 -3.22 8.77
C VAL A 48 -12.23 -2.56 8.72
N ARG A 49 -13.29 -3.21 9.24
CA ARG A 49 -14.63 -2.61 9.31
C ARG A 49 -14.65 -1.30 10.12
N LYS A 50 -13.79 -1.16 11.13
CA LYS A 50 -13.68 0.05 11.96
C LYS A 50 -12.69 1.06 11.39
N SER A 51 -11.49 0.61 11.02
CA SER A 51 -10.41 1.48 10.54
C SER A 51 -10.61 1.94 9.10
N LYS A 52 -11.25 1.11 8.26
CA LYS A 52 -11.26 1.20 6.79
C LYS A 52 -9.86 1.16 6.17
N VAL A 53 -8.90 0.64 6.91
CA VAL A 53 -7.50 0.52 6.50
C VAL A 53 -7.10 -0.94 6.58
N ILE A 54 -6.47 -1.44 5.53
CA ILE A 54 -5.71 -2.69 5.56
C ILE A 54 -4.26 -2.28 5.80
N VAL A 55 -3.64 -2.85 6.84
CA VAL A 55 -2.20 -2.70 7.07
C VAL A 55 -1.49 -3.88 6.42
N LEU A 56 -0.49 -3.60 5.61
CA LEU A 56 0.43 -4.53 4.97
C LEU A 56 1.87 -4.12 5.30
N ARG A 57 2.85 -4.83 4.75
CA ARG A 57 4.26 -4.42 4.81
C ARG A 57 4.83 -4.31 3.41
N ALA A 58 5.60 -3.27 3.14
CA ALA A 58 6.30 -3.08 1.87
C ALA A 58 7.80 -2.99 2.12
N TRP A 59 8.59 -3.75 1.37
CA TRP A 59 10.03 -3.56 1.29
C TRP A 59 10.30 -2.40 0.34
N ILE A 60 10.86 -1.32 0.88
CA ILE A 60 11.15 -0.12 0.12
C ILE A 60 12.66 0.01 -0.01
N GLU A 61 13.13 0.08 -1.25
CA GLU A 61 14.51 0.39 -1.59
C GLU A 61 14.57 1.78 -2.24
N GLY A 62 15.76 2.36 -2.32
CA GLY A 62 15.88 3.69 -2.91
C GLY A 62 17.19 4.38 -2.64
N SER A 63 17.18 5.69 -2.92
CA SER A 63 18.21 6.63 -2.47
C SER A 63 17.53 7.83 -1.84
N ASN A 64 17.02 7.62 -0.62
CA ASN A 64 16.37 8.64 0.20
C ASN A 64 17.29 8.98 1.38
N HIS A 65 17.51 10.27 1.63
CA HIS A 65 18.35 10.74 2.73
C HIS A 65 17.59 11.00 4.04
N LYS A 66 16.26 11.04 3.97
CA LYS A 66 15.36 11.37 5.08
C LYS A 66 14.64 10.16 5.67
N MET A 67 14.54 9.08 4.89
CA MET A 67 13.88 7.84 5.29
C MET A 67 14.88 6.70 5.27
N LEU A 68 14.74 5.77 6.19
CA LEU A 68 15.42 4.49 6.11
C LEU A 68 14.93 3.73 4.87
N ILE A 69 15.87 3.14 4.14
CA ILE A 69 15.65 2.39 2.89
C ILE A 69 16.27 1.00 3.03
N ASN A 70 15.87 0.08 2.16
CA ASN A 70 16.26 -1.33 2.17
C ASN A 70 15.78 -2.06 3.44
N GLN A 71 14.53 -1.76 3.84
CA GLN A 71 13.86 -2.41 4.97
C GLN A 71 12.34 -2.48 4.76
N MET A 72 11.66 -3.17 5.68
CA MET A 72 10.19 -3.28 5.69
C MET A 72 9.55 -2.07 6.37
N HIS A 73 8.64 -1.40 5.64
CA HIS A 73 7.80 -0.33 6.13
C HIS A 73 6.33 -0.78 6.24
N PRO A 74 5.54 -0.24 7.18
CA PRO A 74 4.10 -0.39 7.15
C PRO A 74 3.52 0.23 5.87
N LEU A 75 2.59 -0.48 5.22
CA LEU A 75 1.83 0.02 4.08
C LEU A 75 0.34 0.03 4.44
N HIS A 76 -0.23 1.22 4.54
CA HIS A 76 -1.62 1.45 4.91
C HIS A 76 -2.43 1.71 3.64
N LEU A 77 -3.28 0.76 3.31
CA LEU A 77 -4.23 0.87 2.21
C LEU A 77 -5.55 1.40 2.75
N HIS A 78 -5.79 2.68 2.52
CA HIS A 78 -7.06 3.31 2.85
C HIS A 78 -8.10 2.91 1.82
N LEU A 79 -9.16 2.26 2.28
CA LEU A 79 -10.22 1.75 1.41
C LEU A 79 -11.30 2.82 1.23
N GLY A 80 -11.44 3.27 -0.01
CA GLY A 80 -12.57 4.08 -0.44
C GLY A 80 -13.87 3.28 -0.41
N ARG A 81 -14.99 3.94 -0.72
CA ARG A 81 -16.32 3.36 -0.51
C ARG A 81 -16.51 2.06 -1.29
N LEU A 82 -15.93 1.94 -2.48
CA LEU A 82 -16.15 0.80 -3.37
C LEU A 82 -15.22 -0.37 -3.01
N SER A 83 -13.92 -0.13 -2.92
CA SER A 83 -12.93 -1.13 -2.48
C SER A 83 -13.26 -1.67 -1.09
N PHE A 84 -13.73 -0.83 -0.16
CA PHE A 84 -14.16 -1.27 1.17
C PHE A 84 -15.31 -2.27 1.12
N ARG A 85 -16.32 -2.01 0.28
CA ARG A 85 -17.46 -2.92 0.12
C ARG A 85 -17.04 -4.24 -0.50
N ALA A 86 -16.20 -4.21 -1.52
CA ALA A 86 -15.65 -5.40 -2.16
C ALA A 86 -14.87 -6.25 -1.13
N TYR A 87 -13.97 -5.61 -0.39
CA TYR A 87 -13.17 -6.24 0.65
C TYR A 87 -14.05 -6.93 1.71
N LEU A 88 -15.09 -6.26 2.23
CA LEU A 88 -15.99 -6.83 3.22
C LEU A 88 -16.83 -8.02 2.71
N ARG A 89 -17.02 -8.14 1.39
CA ARG A 89 -17.66 -9.30 0.76
C ARG A 89 -16.67 -10.46 0.51
N GLY A 90 -15.41 -10.29 0.88
CA GLY A 90 -14.35 -11.27 0.65
C GLY A 90 -13.80 -11.27 -0.78
N GLU A 91 -14.22 -10.31 -1.61
CA GLU A 91 -13.71 -10.15 -2.98
C GLU A 91 -12.22 -9.81 -2.97
N ASP A 92 -11.57 -10.10 -4.09
CA ASP A 92 -10.19 -9.66 -4.32
C ASP A 92 -10.17 -8.18 -4.70
N LEU A 93 -9.11 -7.49 -4.27
CA LEU A 93 -8.91 -6.07 -4.52
C LEU A 93 -8.12 -5.76 -5.80
N VAL A 94 -7.66 -6.76 -6.55
CA VAL A 94 -6.91 -6.59 -7.82
C VAL A 94 -7.55 -5.55 -8.73
N GLN A 95 -8.87 -5.61 -8.95
CA GLN A 95 -9.59 -4.70 -9.85
C GLN A 95 -9.50 -3.21 -9.43
N TRP A 96 -9.20 -2.92 -8.16
CA TRP A 96 -9.13 -1.56 -7.61
C TRP A 96 -7.73 -0.94 -7.72
N ILE A 97 -6.75 -1.70 -8.21
CA ILE A 97 -5.37 -1.23 -8.43
C ILE A 97 -4.93 -1.36 -9.90
N VAL A 98 -5.72 -2.02 -10.76
CA VAL A 98 -5.39 -2.24 -12.19
C VAL A 98 -5.11 -0.93 -12.93
N GLU A 99 -5.92 0.10 -12.69
CA GLU A 99 -5.76 1.43 -13.31
C GLU A 99 -4.57 2.21 -12.74
N GLY A 100 -3.93 1.71 -11.68
CA GLY A 100 -2.80 2.35 -11.01
C GLY A 100 -3.13 2.88 -9.63
N ILE A 101 -2.12 3.48 -9.01
CA ILE A 101 -2.20 4.21 -7.75
C ILE A 101 -1.92 5.67 -8.07
N ASP A 102 -2.76 6.57 -7.58
CA ASP A 102 -2.55 8.02 -7.76
C ASP A 102 -1.26 8.44 -7.02
N PRO A 103 -0.23 8.93 -7.75
CA PRO A 103 1.04 9.33 -7.15
C PRO A 103 0.88 10.41 -6.08
N THR A 104 -0.12 11.28 -6.22
CA THR A 104 -0.39 12.38 -5.28
C THR A 104 -0.97 11.90 -3.95
N GLN A 105 -1.46 10.65 -3.91
CA GLN A 105 -2.03 10.01 -2.73
C GLN A 105 -1.04 9.05 -2.06
N VAL A 106 0.19 8.93 -2.58
CA VAL A 106 1.27 8.18 -1.92
C VAL A 106 1.98 9.13 -0.95
N THR A 107 1.75 8.94 0.34
CA THR A 107 2.37 9.76 1.38
C THR A 107 3.09 8.91 2.41
N VAL A 108 4.10 9.46 3.07
CA VAL A 108 4.82 8.82 4.16
C VAL A 108 4.65 9.65 5.43
N ASP A 109 4.28 9.01 6.54
CA ASP A 109 4.13 9.70 7.82
C ASP A 109 5.46 9.81 8.59
N GLU A 110 5.41 10.46 9.75
CA GLU A 110 6.57 10.66 10.65
C GLU A 110 7.17 9.35 11.21
N ARG A 111 6.45 8.22 11.06
CA ARG A 111 6.88 6.88 11.47
C ARG A 111 7.33 6.03 10.29
N GLU A 112 7.52 6.66 9.13
CA GLU A 112 7.89 6.02 7.88
C GLU A 112 6.84 5.00 7.39
N ALA A 113 5.56 5.15 7.76
CA ALA A 113 4.48 4.36 7.23
C ALA A 113 4.01 4.94 5.89
N PHE A 114 3.94 4.09 4.87
CA PHE A 114 3.42 4.45 3.57
C PHE A 114 1.90 4.40 3.58
N HIS A 115 1.26 5.39 3.00
CA HIS A 115 -0.18 5.45 2.84
C HIS A 115 -0.52 5.55 1.37
N ILE A 116 -1.51 4.77 0.94
CA ILE A 116 -2.13 4.87 -0.38
C ILE A 116 -3.65 4.82 -0.25
N GLN A 117 -4.35 5.39 -1.23
CA GLN A 117 -5.81 5.41 -1.27
C GLN A 117 -6.33 4.55 -2.42
N LEU A 118 -7.20 3.59 -2.11
CA LEU A 118 -7.98 2.86 -3.10
C LEU A 118 -9.39 3.48 -3.27
N PRO A 119 -10.01 3.42 -4.45
CA PRO A 119 -11.36 3.99 -4.69
C PRO A 119 -12.52 3.39 -3.86
#